data_AF-A0A0L6X381-F1
#
_entry.id   AF-A0A0L6X381-F1
#
_cell.length_a   1.000
_cell.length_b   1.000
_cell.length_c   1.000
_cell.angle_alpha   90.00
_cell.angle_beta   90.00
_cell.angle_gamma   90.00
#
_symmetry.space_group_name_H-M   'P 1'
#
loop_
_entity.id
_entity.type
_entity.pdbx_description
1 polymer ?
#
loop_
_entity_poly.entity_id
_entity_poly.type
_entity_poly.pdbx_seq_one_letter_code
_entity_poly.pdbx_strand_id
1 'polypeptide(L)'
;MANSPHFLGYSRLGAELTKGKTDHREQFDFATRHETRWREGADVPQYYRLWGPSQWPDESLIPGFRSTLEGYFEQVQELSYAFISLLAEAFGLPTNALRHFYDTPEKMQHRGKIVQYPIITDLDADDQGVGPHYDAGFLTFLLQASPHKGLQVQNLSGQWIDAPPIPNTFVVNIGKALEFVTKGLARATSHRVLSPRAGPGQPSTPRYSVPFFQNISLDSRLADSQLEFPEEILKLKEGRGEVVKTESVNFSEFDRKPSGQVNLIGRIKSHPDVAQWHYPELFAEYFPDGLPVAGSAY
;
A
#
# COMPACT_ATOMS: atom_id res chain seq x y z
N MET A 1 10.58 12.35 -1.04
CA MET A 1 9.18 12.52 -0.66
C MET A 1 8.89 13.91 -0.13
N ALA A 2 9.63 14.43 0.86
CA ALA A 2 9.42 15.79 1.41
C ALA A 2 9.31 16.91 0.34
N ASN A 3 9.95 16.74 -0.82
CA ASN A 3 9.94 17.71 -1.91
C ASN A 3 8.79 17.51 -2.92
N SER A 4 7.80 16.65 -2.63
CA SER A 4 6.71 16.32 -3.54
C SER A 4 5.35 16.43 -2.86
N PRO A 5 4.43 17.28 -3.37
CA PRO A 5 3.05 17.29 -2.88
C PRO A 5 2.33 15.96 -3.18
N HIS A 6 2.88 15.12 -4.06
CA HIS A 6 2.28 13.86 -4.49
C HIS A 6 2.60 12.68 -3.56
N PHE A 7 3.40 12.90 -2.50
CA PHE A 7 3.97 11.85 -1.65
C PHE A 7 4.73 10.80 -2.47
N LEU A 8 5.54 11.25 -3.43
CA LEU A 8 6.41 10.41 -4.27
C LEU A 8 7.88 10.79 -4.07
N GLY A 9 8.78 9.84 -4.28
CA GLY A 9 10.23 9.98 -4.11
C GLY A 9 10.77 9.33 -2.85
N TYR A 10 12.03 9.65 -2.51
CA TYR A 10 12.76 9.01 -1.42
C TYR A 10 12.30 9.44 -0.01
N SER A 11 12.21 8.48 0.90
CA SER A 11 12.04 8.68 2.34
C SER A 11 13.20 8.01 3.07
N ARG A 12 13.85 8.78 3.95
CA ARG A 12 15.02 8.34 4.74
C ARG A 12 14.66 7.21 5.71
N LEU A 13 15.70 6.52 6.19
CA LEU A 13 15.57 5.49 7.22
C LEU A 13 14.79 5.99 8.43
N GLY A 14 13.77 5.24 8.85
CA GLY A 14 12.98 5.56 10.05
C GLY A 14 12.06 6.77 9.90
N ALA A 15 11.75 7.18 8.68
CA ALA A 15 10.86 8.31 8.42
C ALA A 15 9.37 7.99 8.63
N GLU A 16 8.97 6.71 8.57
CA GLU A 16 7.58 6.29 8.72
C GLU A 16 7.32 5.64 10.08
N LEU A 17 6.07 5.77 10.54
CA LEU A 17 5.58 5.16 11.76
C LEU A 17 4.42 4.22 11.44
N THR A 18 4.41 3.04 12.06
CA THR A 18 3.25 2.15 12.08
C THR A 18 2.86 1.89 13.54
N LYS A 19 1.61 2.22 13.91
CA LYS A 19 1.10 2.13 15.29
C LYS A 19 2.01 2.81 16.33
N GLY A 20 2.47 4.02 16.02
CA GLY A 20 3.35 4.82 16.87
C GLY A 20 4.80 4.35 16.94
N LYS A 21 5.15 3.20 16.38
CA LYS A 21 6.53 2.69 16.32
C LYS A 21 7.21 3.04 15.02
N THR A 22 8.51 3.34 15.09
CA THR A 22 9.35 3.60 13.91
C THR A 22 9.51 2.36 13.06
N ASP A 23 9.27 2.49 11.76
CA ASP A 23 9.54 1.44 10.80
C ASP A 23 11.01 1.51 10.37
N HIS A 24 11.78 0.45 10.67
CA HIS A 24 13.21 0.37 10.33
C HIS A 24 13.41 0.08 8.84
N ARG A 25 13.07 1.06 8.00
CA ARG A 25 13.22 1.02 6.54
C ARG A 25 13.51 2.39 5.95
N GLU A 26 14.19 2.39 4.81
CA GLU A 26 14.16 3.50 3.86
C GLU A 26 13.42 3.06 2.60
N GLN A 27 12.92 4.01 1.81
CA GLN A 27 12.13 3.66 0.63
C GLN A 27 12.12 4.74 -0.44
N PHE A 28 11.75 4.33 -1.64
CA PHE A 28 11.49 5.20 -2.78
C PHE A 28 10.07 4.93 -3.30
N ASP A 29 9.15 5.88 -3.11
CA ASP A 29 7.78 5.79 -3.63
C ASP A 29 7.71 6.30 -5.08
N PHE A 30 7.02 5.56 -5.92
CA PHE A 30 6.71 5.93 -7.30
C PHE A 30 5.28 5.53 -7.66
N ALA A 31 4.82 5.93 -8.83
CA ALA A 31 3.45 5.70 -9.26
C ALA A 31 3.34 5.59 -10.77
N THR A 32 2.15 5.21 -11.24
CA THR A 32 1.76 5.35 -12.65
C THR A 32 2.09 6.76 -13.16
N ARG A 33 2.57 6.85 -14.40
CA ARG A 33 3.00 8.11 -14.99
C ARG A 33 1.84 9.08 -15.16
N HIS A 34 1.87 10.16 -14.40
CA HIS A 34 0.92 11.25 -14.51
C HIS A 34 1.62 12.60 -14.43
N GLU A 35 0.98 13.60 -15.03
CA GLU A 35 1.30 15.01 -14.83
C GLU A 35 0.43 15.58 -13.72
N THR A 36 0.93 16.64 -13.08
CA THR A 36 0.19 17.38 -12.05
C THR A 36 -1.04 18.01 -12.68
N ARG A 37 -2.23 17.67 -12.17
CA ARG A 37 -3.51 18.25 -12.61
C ARG A 37 -4.03 19.33 -11.67
N TRP A 38 -3.74 19.17 -10.38
CA TRP A 38 -4.19 20.11 -9.37
C TRP A 38 -3.35 21.40 -9.42
N ARG A 39 -4.02 22.55 -9.34
CA ARG A 39 -3.41 23.87 -9.14
C ARG A 39 -4.31 24.70 -8.24
N GLU A 40 -3.78 25.74 -7.61
CA GLU A 40 -4.57 26.63 -6.77
C GLU A 40 -5.71 27.27 -7.59
N GLY A 41 -6.91 27.28 -7.03
CA GLY A 41 -8.13 27.74 -7.71
C GLY A 41 -8.69 26.79 -8.80
N ALA A 42 -8.13 25.60 -8.99
CA ALA A 42 -8.71 24.61 -9.91
C ALA A 42 -10.03 24.04 -9.38
N ASP A 43 -11.00 23.84 -10.28
CA ASP A 43 -12.26 23.15 -10.00
C ASP A 43 -12.07 21.62 -10.00
N VAL A 44 -11.16 21.14 -9.16
CA VAL A 44 -10.94 19.71 -8.90
C VAL A 44 -10.73 19.47 -7.41
N PRO A 45 -11.19 18.32 -6.87
CA PRO A 45 -11.03 18.01 -5.45
C PRO A 45 -9.55 18.03 -4.99
N GLN A 46 -9.30 18.41 -3.73
CA GLN A 46 -7.94 18.49 -3.19
C GLN A 46 -7.14 17.19 -3.30
N TYR A 47 -7.80 16.02 -3.28
CA TYR A 47 -7.11 14.73 -3.41
C TYR A 47 -6.48 14.49 -4.79
N TYR A 48 -6.79 15.30 -5.80
CA TYR A 48 -6.05 15.32 -7.07
C TYR A 48 -4.62 15.84 -6.90
N ARG A 49 -4.27 16.46 -5.75
CA ARG A 49 -2.87 16.78 -5.40
C ARG A 49 -2.01 15.55 -5.16
N LEU A 50 -2.58 14.37 -4.90
CA LEU A 50 -1.83 13.11 -4.83
C LEU A 50 -1.22 12.72 -6.18
N TRP A 51 -1.68 13.35 -7.26
CA TRP A 51 -1.38 12.99 -8.63
C TRP A 51 -0.34 13.90 -9.26
N GLY A 52 0.73 13.29 -9.76
CA GLY A 52 1.79 13.96 -10.49
C GLY A 52 3.03 13.08 -10.64
N PRO A 53 4.15 13.65 -11.10
CA PRO A 53 5.33 12.88 -11.47
C PRO A 53 6.09 12.34 -10.25
N SER A 54 6.64 11.13 -10.40
CA SER A 54 7.61 10.55 -9.46
C SER A 54 8.93 11.34 -9.48
N GLN A 55 9.60 11.45 -8.33
CA GLN A 55 10.89 12.13 -8.21
C GLN A 55 12.04 11.19 -8.58
N TRP A 56 12.21 10.88 -9.86
CA TRP A 56 13.25 9.96 -10.33
C TRP A 56 14.66 10.50 -10.00
N PRO A 57 15.62 9.63 -9.62
CA PRO A 57 17.02 10.01 -9.54
C PRO A 57 17.54 10.43 -10.92
N ASP A 58 18.60 11.23 -10.93
CA ASP A 58 19.24 11.66 -12.16
C ASP A 58 19.76 10.43 -12.94
N GLU A 59 19.49 10.40 -14.24
CA GLU A 59 19.87 9.30 -15.13
C GLU A 59 21.39 9.09 -15.17
N SER A 60 22.19 10.15 -14.95
CA SER A 60 23.66 10.03 -14.90
C SER A 60 24.17 9.35 -13.62
N LEU A 61 23.39 9.34 -12.53
CA LEU A 61 23.77 8.72 -11.27
C LEU A 61 23.45 7.22 -11.25
N ILE A 62 22.30 6.85 -11.81
CA ILE A 62 21.84 5.45 -11.86
C ILE A 62 21.20 5.17 -13.23
N PRO A 63 22.01 4.97 -14.29
CA PRO A 63 21.50 4.77 -15.65
C PRO A 63 20.52 3.60 -15.72
N GLY A 64 19.39 3.81 -16.41
CA GLY A 64 18.34 2.83 -16.61
C GLY A 64 17.40 2.61 -15.43
N PHE A 65 17.58 3.31 -14.30
CA PHE A 65 16.75 3.12 -13.11
C PHE A 65 15.27 3.42 -13.37
N ARG A 66 15.01 4.58 -13.99
CA ARG A 66 13.64 5.01 -14.31
C ARG A 66 12.97 4.05 -15.29
N SER A 67 13.62 3.77 -16.43
CA SER A 67 13.04 2.94 -17.49
C SER A 67 12.79 1.50 -17.02
N THR A 68 13.67 0.95 -16.18
CA THR A 68 13.49 -0.38 -15.57
C THR A 68 12.26 -0.42 -14.68
N LEU A 69 12.08 0.57 -13.80
CA LEU A 69 10.93 0.59 -12.90
C LEU A 69 9.62 0.93 -13.62
N GLU A 70 9.61 1.86 -14.56
CA GLU A 70 8.43 2.14 -15.38
C GLU A 70 8.01 0.87 -16.15
N GLY A 71 8.95 0.17 -16.79
CA GLY A 71 8.66 -1.09 -17.51
C GLY A 71 8.22 -2.25 -16.62
N TYR A 72 8.80 -2.40 -15.42
CA TYR A 72 8.31 -3.35 -14.42
C TYR A 72 6.88 -3.01 -13.99
N PHE A 73 6.61 -1.73 -13.72
CA PHE A 73 5.34 -1.28 -13.20
C PHE A 73 4.20 -1.47 -14.20
N GLU A 74 4.44 -1.19 -15.49
CA GLU A 74 3.49 -1.45 -16.58
C GLU A 74 3.16 -2.94 -16.69
N GLN A 75 4.17 -3.83 -16.63
CA GLN A 75 3.94 -5.27 -16.70
C GLN A 75 3.14 -5.81 -15.51
N VAL A 76 3.44 -5.36 -14.29
CA VAL A 76 2.70 -5.77 -13.10
C VAL A 76 1.28 -5.18 -13.09
N GLN A 77 1.07 -3.99 -13.65
CA GLN A 77 -0.25 -3.43 -13.83
C GLN A 77 -1.12 -4.34 -14.74
N GLU A 78 -0.63 -4.76 -15.90
CA GLU A 78 -1.37 -5.65 -16.78
C GLU A 78 -1.67 -7.00 -16.11
N LEU A 79 -0.70 -7.55 -15.37
CA LEU A 79 -0.92 -8.74 -14.54
C LEU A 79 -2.03 -8.51 -13.51
N SER A 80 -2.08 -7.34 -12.86
CA SER A 80 -3.08 -7.01 -11.85
C SER A 80 -4.50 -6.97 -12.43
N TYR A 81 -4.66 -6.49 -13.67
CA TYR A 81 -5.95 -6.46 -14.35
C TYR A 81 -6.42 -7.86 -14.77
N ALA A 82 -5.50 -8.68 -15.27
CA ALA A 82 -5.81 -10.08 -15.58
C ALA A 82 -6.20 -10.86 -14.31
N PHE A 83 -5.46 -10.68 -13.22
CA PHE A 83 -5.69 -11.38 -11.97
C PHE A 83 -7.04 -11.00 -11.34
N ILE A 84 -7.40 -9.71 -11.30
CA ILE A 84 -8.67 -9.29 -10.72
C ILE A 84 -9.88 -9.72 -11.57
N SER A 85 -9.71 -9.84 -12.89
CA SER A 85 -10.71 -10.45 -13.78
C SER A 85 -10.97 -11.92 -13.43
N LEU A 86 -9.89 -12.69 -13.18
CA LEU A 86 -10.00 -14.08 -12.72
C LEU A 86 -10.63 -14.18 -11.32
N LEU A 87 -10.35 -13.21 -10.45
CA LEU A 87 -10.97 -13.16 -9.13
C LEU A 87 -12.49 -12.89 -9.21
N ALA A 88 -12.92 -12.02 -10.13
CA ALA A 88 -14.34 -11.80 -10.39
C ALA A 88 -15.03 -13.10 -10.84
N GLU A 89 -14.41 -13.82 -11.78
CA GLU A 89 -14.90 -15.14 -12.23
C GLU A 89 -14.96 -16.17 -11.08
N ALA A 90 -13.93 -16.22 -10.23
CA ALA A 90 -13.92 -17.10 -9.05
C ALA A 90 -15.03 -16.78 -8.03
N PHE A 91 -15.55 -15.55 -8.05
CA PHE A 91 -16.72 -15.15 -7.25
C PHE A 91 -18.05 -15.34 -7.98
N GLY A 92 -18.05 -16.02 -9.14
CA GLY A 92 -19.24 -16.23 -9.96
C GLY A 92 -19.78 -14.95 -10.60
N LEU A 93 -18.95 -13.90 -10.69
CA LEU A 93 -19.30 -12.64 -11.35
C LEU A 93 -18.83 -12.65 -12.81
N PRO A 94 -19.41 -11.77 -13.67
CA PRO A 94 -18.79 -11.41 -14.93
C PRO A 94 -17.33 -10.95 -14.72
N THR A 95 -16.44 -11.34 -15.63
CA THR A 95 -14.99 -11.01 -15.56
C THR A 95 -14.71 -9.50 -15.50
N ASN A 96 -15.64 -8.67 -15.97
CA ASN A 96 -15.57 -7.21 -15.92
C ASN A 96 -16.33 -6.58 -14.74
N ALA A 97 -16.89 -7.35 -13.80
CA ALA A 97 -17.73 -6.83 -12.73
C ALA A 97 -17.01 -5.89 -11.75
N LEU A 98 -15.68 -5.93 -11.70
CA LEU A 98 -14.85 -5.02 -10.90
C LEU A 98 -14.21 -3.91 -11.72
N ARG A 99 -14.39 -3.91 -13.05
CA ARG A 99 -13.65 -3.06 -13.99
C ARG A 99 -13.90 -1.57 -13.76
N HIS A 100 -15.13 -1.17 -13.41
CA HIS A 100 -15.51 0.23 -13.16
C HIS A 100 -14.73 0.90 -12.02
N PHE A 101 -14.03 0.13 -11.18
CA PHE A 101 -13.17 0.69 -10.14
C PHE A 101 -11.81 1.16 -10.69
N TYR A 102 -11.35 0.64 -11.82
CA TYR A 102 -9.99 0.85 -12.33
C TYR A 102 -9.91 1.08 -13.86
N ASP A 103 -11.04 1.23 -14.55
CA ASP A 103 -11.10 1.41 -16.01
C ASP A 103 -11.05 2.85 -16.50
N THR A 104 -10.77 3.78 -15.59
CA THR A 104 -10.56 5.19 -15.91
C THR A 104 -9.11 5.56 -15.58
N PRO A 105 -8.14 5.27 -16.48
CA PRO A 105 -6.72 5.56 -16.24
C PRO A 105 -6.48 7.02 -15.87
N GLU A 106 -7.27 7.93 -16.43
CA GLU A 106 -7.30 9.35 -16.13
C GLU A 106 -8.03 9.72 -14.82
N LYS A 107 -8.29 8.77 -13.93
CA LYS A 107 -8.72 9.03 -12.54
C LYS A 107 -8.07 8.10 -11.51
N MET A 108 -7.15 7.25 -11.94
CA MET A 108 -6.57 6.19 -11.10
C MET A 108 -5.05 6.33 -11.02
N GLN A 109 -4.49 6.06 -9.83
CA GLN A 109 -3.05 6.01 -9.62
C GLN A 109 -2.65 4.70 -8.94
N HIS A 110 -2.03 3.77 -9.66
CA HIS A 110 -1.31 2.70 -8.96
C HIS A 110 -0.03 3.25 -8.36
N ARG A 111 0.38 2.68 -7.22
CA ARG A 111 1.60 3.11 -6.52
C ARG A 111 2.56 1.95 -6.38
N GLY A 112 3.84 2.26 -6.30
CA GLY A 112 4.91 1.30 -6.07
C GLY A 112 5.91 1.83 -5.07
N LYS A 113 6.66 0.92 -4.45
CA LYS A 113 7.80 1.29 -3.62
C LYS A 113 8.99 0.42 -3.97
N ILE A 114 10.19 0.94 -3.82
CA ILE A 114 11.36 0.12 -3.48
C ILE A 114 11.61 0.34 -2.00
N VAL A 115 11.66 -0.74 -1.23
CA VAL A 115 11.86 -0.69 0.21
C VAL A 115 13.12 -1.45 0.57
N GLN A 116 13.98 -0.83 1.37
CA GLN A 116 15.16 -1.45 1.93
C GLN A 116 15.04 -1.52 3.45
N TYR A 117 15.24 -2.71 3.99
CA TYR A 117 15.35 -2.97 5.42
C TYR A 117 16.82 -3.24 5.77
N PRO A 118 17.45 -2.42 6.62
CA PRO A 118 18.83 -2.60 7.03
C PRO A 118 18.97 -3.83 7.95
N ILE A 119 20.22 -4.28 8.12
CA ILE A 119 20.54 -5.30 9.11
C ILE A 119 20.59 -4.69 10.50
N ILE A 120 19.90 -5.33 11.43
CA ILE A 120 19.97 -5.02 12.84
C ILE A 120 21.20 -5.70 13.43
N THR A 121 22.17 -4.90 13.86
CA THR A 121 23.40 -5.36 14.50
C THR A 121 23.28 -5.41 16.02
N ASP A 122 22.41 -4.58 16.60
CA ASP A 122 22.08 -4.60 18.02
C ASP A 122 20.94 -5.62 18.25
N LEU A 123 21.26 -6.76 18.85
CA LEU A 123 20.30 -7.86 19.02
C LEU A 123 19.19 -7.55 20.03
N ASP A 124 19.38 -6.53 20.87
CA ASP A 124 18.38 -6.09 21.86
C ASP A 124 17.40 -5.06 21.27
N ALA A 125 17.66 -4.56 20.06
CA ALA A 125 16.78 -3.60 19.37
C ALA A 125 15.48 -4.25 18.86
N ASP A 126 14.44 -3.43 18.74
CA ASP A 126 13.19 -3.80 18.06
C ASP A 126 13.49 -4.14 16.59
N ASP A 127 12.90 -5.22 16.08
CA ASP A 127 13.08 -5.67 14.70
C ASP A 127 11.93 -5.32 13.77
N GLN A 128 11.06 -4.40 14.17
CA GLN A 128 10.00 -3.88 13.32
C GLN A 128 10.58 -3.19 12.06
N GLY A 129 10.56 -3.91 10.94
CA GLY A 129 10.73 -3.31 9.62
C GLY A 129 9.48 -2.53 9.21
N VAL A 130 8.31 -3.14 9.41
CA VAL A 130 6.98 -2.51 9.31
C VAL A 130 6.04 -3.17 10.31
N GLY A 131 5.30 -2.38 11.09
CA GLY A 131 4.31 -2.90 12.02
C GLY A 131 3.13 -3.62 11.35
N PRO A 132 2.28 -4.34 12.12
CA PRO A 132 1.05 -4.96 11.62
C PRO A 132 0.08 -3.96 10.98
N HIS A 133 -0.26 -4.16 9.71
CA HIS A 133 -1.17 -3.29 8.96
C HIS A 133 -1.92 -4.03 7.85
N TYR A 134 -2.86 -3.31 7.22
CA TYR A 134 -3.52 -3.70 5.98
C TYR A 134 -3.18 -2.72 4.87
N ASP A 135 -3.17 -3.23 3.64
CA ASP A 135 -3.17 -2.35 2.46
C ASP A 135 -4.55 -1.77 2.19
N ALA A 136 -4.58 -0.52 1.73
CA ALA A 136 -5.82 0.22 1.48
C ALA A 136 -6.51 -0.20 0.17
N GLY A 137 -5.75 -0.47 -0.89
CA GLY A 137 -6.22 -0.68 -2.25
C GLY A 137 -6.95 -2.01 -2.50
N PHE A 138 -6.95 -2.46 -3.75
CA PHE A 138 -7.56 -3.72 -4.15
C PHE A 138 -6.62 -4.91 -3.96
N LEU A 139 -5.48 -4.88 -4.63
CA LEU A 139 -4.48 -5.94 -4.59
C LEU A 139 -3.09 -5.34 -4.43
N THR A 140 -2.20 -6.10 -3.82
CA THR A 140 -0.77 -5.79 -3.78
C THR A 140 -0.02 -6.97 -4.36
N PHE A 141 0.92 -6.68 -5.27
CA PHE A 141 1.83 -7.65 -5.87
C PHE A 141 3.23 -7.34 -5.36
N LEU A 142 3.75 -8.19 -4.49
CA LEU A 142 5.03 -7.99 -3.84
C LEU A 142 6.12 -8.87 -4.46
N LEU A 143 7.12 -8.22 -5.04
CA LEU A 143 8.39 -8.86 -5.35
C LEU A 143 9.29 -8.85 -4.11
N GLN A 144 9.59 -10.03 -3.58
CA GLN A 144 10.66 -10.20 -2.57
C GLN A 144 12.01 -10.25 -3.29
N ALA A 145 12.59 -9.07 -3.54
CA ALA A 145 13.73 -8.87 -4.43
C ALA A 145 15.08 -9.38 -3.88
N SER A 146 15.12 -9.94 -2.68
CA SER A 146 16.33 -10.53 -2.10
C SER A 146 15.99 -11.77 -1.25
N PRO A 147 16.94 -12.67 -0.97
CA PRO A 147 16.66 -14.00 -0.39
C PRO A 147 16.33 -13.97 1.12
N HIS A 148 16.19 -12.78 1.70
CA HIS A 148 15.97 -12.59 3.12
C HIS A 148 14.52 -12.90 3.49
N LYS A 149 14.34 -13.67 4.57
CA LYS A 149 13.06 -13.76 5.26
C LYS A 149 12.71 -12.40 5.90
N GLY A 150 11.46 -12.24 6.31
CA GLY A 150 11.05 -11.06 7.07
C GLY A 150 9.56 -10.72 6.93
N LEU A 151 8.96 -11.02 5.77
CA LEU A 151 7.51 -10.85 5.62
C LEU A 151 6.78 -11.91 6.45
N GLN A 152 5.83 -11.46 7.27
CA GLN A 152 4.88 -12.31 7.96
C GLN A 152 3.46 -11.85 7.64
N VAL A 153 2.58 -12.83 7.40
CA VAL A 153 1.16 -12.60 7.16
C VAL A 153 0.35 -13.28 8.27
N GLN A 154 -0.78 -12.70 8.62
CA GLN A 154 -1.65 -13.24 9.65
C GLN A 154 -2.73 -14.12 9.00
N ASN A 155 -2.81 -15.38 9.39
CA ASN A 155 -3.84 -16.30 8.91
C ASN A 155 -5.20 -16.04 9.61
N LEU A 156 -6.24 -16.79 9.23
CA LEU A 156 -7.60 -16.60 9.77
C LEU A 156 -7.72 -16.97 11.26
N SER A 157 -6.81 -17.77 11.83
CA SER A 157 -6.74 -18.04 13.27
C SER A 157 -5.97 -16.97 14.05
N GLY A 158 -5.52 -15.89 13.38
CA GLY A 158 -4.77 -14.81 14.00
C GLY A 158 -3.28 -15.11 14.18
N GLN A 159 -2.78 -16.23 13.68
CA GLN A 159 -1.38 -16.62 13.79
C GLN A 159 -0.54 -15.97 12.70
N TRP A 160 0.62 -15.43 13.09
CA TRP A 160 1.62 -14.94 12.15
C TRP A 160 2.36 -16.12 11.52
N ILE A 161 2.37 -16.16 10.19
CA ILE A 161 3.09 -17.15 9.39
C ILE A 161 4.11 -16.45 8.49
N ASP A 162 5.27 -17.07 8.31
CA ASP A 162 6.30 -16.56 7.41
C ASP A 162 5.87 -16.71 5.95
N ALA A 163 6.15 -15.69 5.15
CA ALA A 163 6.11 -15.74 3.68
C ALA A 163 7.56 -15.70 3.15
N PRO A 164 8.26 -16.84 3.09
CA PRO A 164 9.65 -16.87 2.62
C PRO A 164 9.71 -16.54 1.12
N PRO A 165 10.78 -15.89 0.66
CA PRO A 165 10.95 -15.60 -0.76
C PRO A 165 11.03 -16.90 -1.57
N ILE A 166 10.23 -17.01 -2.62
CA ILE A 166 10.30 -18.10 -3.61
C ILE A 166 10.75 -17.48 -4.95
N PRO A 167 11.84 -17.97 -5.57
CA PRO A 167 12.32 -17.42 -6.84
C PRO A 167 11.23 -17.43 -7.92
N ASN A 168 11.18 -16.35 -8.73
CA ASN A 168 10.24 -16.17 -9.84
C ASN A 168 8.75 -16.13 -9.44
N THR A 169 8.45 -15.64 -8.23
CA THR A 169 7.07 -15.49 -7.75
C THR A 169 6.80 -14.09 -7.21
N PHE A 170 5.52 -13.71 -7.21
CA PHE A 170 4.99 -12.62 -6.40
C PHE A 170 4.25 -13.19 -5.20
N VAL A 171 4.33 -12.51 -4.07
CA VAL A 171 3.31 -12.64 -3.03
C VAL A 171 2.17 -11.70 -3.39
N VAL A 172 0.94 -12.22 -3.46
CA VAL A 172 -0.25 -11.40 -3.76
C VAL A 172 -1.10 -11.32 -2.49
N ASN A 173 -1.41 -10.10 -2.06
CA ASN A 173 -2.32 -9.88 -0.94
C ASN A 173 -3.52 -9.01 -1.34
N ILE A 174 -4.61 -9.23 -0.63
CA ILE A 174 -5.88 -8.50 -0.79
C ILE A 174 -5.86 -7.28 0.13
N GLY A 175 -6.31 -6.15 -0.40
CA GLY A 175 -6.46 -4.90 0.36
C GLY A 175 -7.90 -4.64 0.82
N LYS A 176 -8.05 -3.60 1.64
CA LYS A 176 -9.31 -3.25 2.31
C LYS A 176 -10.42 -2.83 1.37
N ALA A 177 -10.10 -2.12 0.29
CA ALA A 177 -11.12 -1.70 -0.66
C ALA A 177 -11.77 -2.90 -1.37
N LEU A 178 -10.99 -3.93 -1.71
CA LEU A 178 -11.53 -5.16 -2.31
C LEU A 178 -12.32 -5.99 -1.29
N GLU A 179 -11.86 -6.07 -0.04
CA GLU A 179 -12.63 -6.69 1.04
C GLU A 179 -14.00 -6.03 1.21
N PHE A 180 -14.06 -4.70 1.16
CA PHE A 180 -15.29 -3.95 1.31
C PHE A 180 -16.30 -4.28 0.21
N VAL A 181 -15.92 -4.14 -1.06
CA VAL A 181 -16.86 -4.30 -2.20
C VAL A 181 -17.29 -5.75 -2.38
N THR A 182 -16.44 -6.70 -1.99
CA THR A 182 -16.76 -8.13 -1.99
C THR A 182 -17.46 -8.60 -0.72
N LYS A 183 -17.81 -7.67 0.18
CA LYS A 183 -18.49 -7.95 1.46
C LYS A 183 -17.74 -9.02 2.27
N GLY A 184 -16.41 -9.03 2.22
CA GLY A 184 -15.55 -9.98 2.95
C GLY A 184 -15.38 -11.36 2.30
N LEU A 185 -15.82 -11.58 1.06
CA LEU A 185 -15.48 -12.79 0.31
C LEU A 185 -13.97 -12.85 0.07
N ALA A 186 -13.39 -11.82 -0.54
CA ALA A 186 -11.97 -11.52 -0.47
C ALA A 186 -11.69 -10.83 0.86
N ARG A 187 -10.69 -11.26 1.63
CA ARG A 187 -10.36 -10.63 2.91
C ARG A 187 -9.02 -9.98 2.89
N ALA A 188 -8.96 -8.79 3.45
CA ALA A 188 -7.70 -8.08 3.61
C ALA A 188 -6.81 -8.87 4.56
N THR A 189 -5.54 -9.04 4.17
CA THR A 189 -4.59 -9.83 4.96
C THR A 189 -3.72 -8.90 5.79
N SER A 190 -3.79 -9.04 7.11
CA SER A 190 -2.91 -8.30 8.03
C SER A 190 -1.50 -8.84 7.82
N HIS A 191 -0.54 -7.95 7.64
CA HIS A 191 0.85 -8.33 7.41
C HIS A 191 1.81 -7.38 8.12
N ARG A 192 3.03 -7.86 8.36
CA ARG A 192 4.13 -7.11 8.99
C ARG A 192 5.46 -7.52 8.37
N VAL A 193 6.50 -6.73 8.60
CA VAL A 193 7.85 -7.06 8.16
C VAL A 193 8.80 -6.97 9.33
N LEU A 194 9.60 -8.02 9.51
CA LEU A 194 10.75 -8.03 10.41
C LEU A 194 12.01 -7.69 9.62
N SER A 195 12.82 -6.78 10.15
CA SER A 195 14.13 -6.45 9.60
C SER A 195 15.12 -7.60 9.83
N PRO A 196 16.04 -7.86 8.89
CA PRO A 196 17.02 -8.94 9.05
C PRO A 196 17.95 -8.66 10.24
N ARG A 197 18.30 -9.70 10.99
CA ARG A 197 19.24 -9.63 12.13
C ARG A 197 20.60 -10.17 11.75
N ALA A 198 21.66 -9.54 12.25
CA ALA A 198 23.01 -10.08 12.14
C ALA A 198 23.13 -11.38 12.95
N GLY A 199 23.91 -12.35 12.46
CA GLY A 199 24.18 -13.57 13.19
C GLY A 199 24.82 -14.67 12.34
N PRO A 200 25.33 -15.75 12.97
CA PRO A 200 25.88 -16.89 12.25
C PRO A 200 24.84 -17.49 11.29
N GLY A 201 25.19 -17.62 10.01
CA GLY A 201 24.30 -18.14 8.97
C GLY A 201 23.20 -17.19 8.51
N GLN A 202 23.18 -15.93 9.00
CA GLN A 202 22.27 -14.89 8.50
C GLN A 202 22.90 -14.10 7.35
N PRO A 203 22.09 -13.55 6.43
CA PRO A 203 22.60 -12.68 5.38
C PRO A 203 23.30 -11.42 5.92
N SER A 204 24.36 -10.99 5.24
CA SER A 204 25.14 -9.78 5.57
C SER A 204 24.77 -8.55 4.72
N THR A 205 23.68 -8.64 3.96
CA THR A 205 23.15 -7.58 3.09
C THR A 205 21.77 -7.12 3.54
N PRO A 206 21.30 -5.93 3.14
CA PRO A 206 19.93 -5.50 3.42
C PRO A 206 18.88 -6.33 2.66
N ARG A 207 17.65 -6.36 3.21
CA ARG A 207 16.48 -6.96 2.56
C ARG A 207 15.82 -5.93 1.64
N TYR A 208 15.47 -6.34 0.42
CA TYR A 208 14.77 -5.50 -0.56
C TYR A 208 13.38 -6.03 -0.86
N SER A 209 12.44 -5.12 -1.08
CA SER A 209 11.04 -5.45 -1.41
C SER A 209 10.50 -4.42 -2.39
N VAL A 210 9.78 -4.88 -3.41
CA VAL A 210 9.20 -4.01 -4.44
C VAL A 210 7.70 -4.28 -4.57
N PRO A 211 6.86 -3.73 -3.68
CA PRO A 211 5.42 -3.85 -3.79
C PRO A 211 4.85 -2.94 -4.89
N PHE A 212 3.92 -3.49 -5.66
CA PHE A 212 2.97 -2.77 -6.51
C PHE A 212 1.61 -2.77 -5.83
N PHE A 213 0.97 -1.61 -5.69
CA PHE A 213 -0.34 -1.42 -5.08
C PHE A 213 -1.37 -1.05 -6.15
N GLN A 214 -2.25 -2.00 -6.44
CA GLN A 214 -3.40 -1.80 -7.33
C GLN A 214 -4.47 -0.98 -6.59
N ASN A 215 -4.43 0.33 -6.79
CA ASN A 215 -5.49 1.23 -6.33
C ASN A 215 -6.69 1.29 -7.29
N ILE A 216 -7.74 1.94 -6.83
CA ILE A 216 -8.95 2.27 -7.60
C ILE A 216 -8.96 3.75 -7.96
N SER A 217 -9.90 4.14 -8.83
CA SER A 217 -10.18 5.54 -9.16
C SER A 217 -10.37 6.39 -7.90
N LEU A 218 -9.77 7.58 -7.89
CA LEU A 218 -9.83 8.53 -6.78
C LEU A 218 -11.26 9.00 -6.50
N ASP A 219 -12.13 9.00 -7.51
CA ASP A 219 -13.52 9.42 -7.39
C ASP A 219 -14.43 8.29 -6.90
N SER A 220 -13.96 7.04 -6.91
CA SER A 220 -14.78 5.89 -6.53
C SER A 220 -15.16 5.96 -5.06
N ARG A 221 -16.46 5.88 -4.80
CA ARG A 221 -17.03 5.66 -3.46
C ARG A 221 -17.42 4.19 -3.37
N LEU A 222 -16.79 3.46 -2.46
CA LEU A 222 -16.98 2.01 -2.39
C LEU A 222 -18.42 1.63 -2.05
N ALA A 223 -19.09 2.43 -1.22
CA ALA A 223 -20.49 2.23 -0.83
C ALA A 223 -21.49 2.34 -2.00
N ASP A 224 -21.12 3.01 -3.09
CA ASP A 224 -21.99 3.17 -4.26
C ASP A 224 -22.02 1.90 -5.12
N SER A 225 -21.08 0.98 -4.92
CA SER A 225 -21.01 -0.28 -5.67
C SER A 225 -21.70 -1.40 -4.92
N GLN A 226 -22.71 -2.00 -5.54
CA GLN A 226 -23.35 -3.21 -5.05
C GLN A 226 -23.03 -4.38 -5.96
N LEU A 227 -22.17 -5.29 -5.46
CA LEU A 227 -21.94 -6.57 -6.10
C LEU A 227 -22.96 -7.59 -5.56
N GLU A 228 -23.60 -8.30 -6.48
CA GLU A 228 -24.49 -9.43 -6.22
C GLU A 228 -23.73 -10.72 -6.50
N PHE A 229 -23.64 -11.58 -5.49
CA PHE A 229 -22.89 -12.83 -5.56
C PHE A 229 -23.87 -14.00 -5.59
N PRO A 230 -23.56 -15.09 -6.33
CA PRO A 230 -24.34 -16.31 -6.28
C PRO A 230 -24.44 -16.88 -4.86
N GLU A 231 -25.55 -17.54 -4.54
CA GLU A 231 -25.82 -18.06 -3.19
C GLU A 231 -24.77 -19.09 -2.74
N GLU A 232 -24.29 -19.92 -3.67
CA GLU A 232 -23.23 -20.89 -3.42
C GLU A 232 -21.90 -20.23 -3.02
N ILE A 233 -21.59 -19.05 -3.56
CA ILE A 233 -20.39 -18.28 -3.21
C ILE A 233 -20.54 -17.66 -1.82
N LEU A 234 -21.74 -17.15 -1.49
CA LEU A 234 -22.03 -16.62 -0.16
C LEU A 234 -21.94 -17.72 0.92
N LYS A 235 -22.40 -18.93 0.63
CA LYS A 235 -22.26 -20.09 1.52
C LYS A 235 -20.79 -20.44 1.84
N LEU A 236 -19.86 -20.26 0.88
CA LEU A 236 -18.42 -20.44 1.14
C LEU A 236 -17.88 -19.43 2.16
N LYS A 237 -18.42 -18.21 2.20
CA LYS A 237 -18.07 -17.22 3.22
C LYS A 237 -18.55 -17.66 4.60
N GLU A 238 -19.78 -18.15 4.71
CA GLU A 238 -20.40 -18.60 5.96
C GLU A 238 -19.67 -19.82 6.53
N GLY A 239 -19.25 -20.75 5.67
CA GLY A 239 -18.49 -21.95 6.05
C GLY A 239 -17.04 -21.68 6.49
N ARG A 240 -16.53 -20.44 6.39
CA ARG A 240 -15.15 -20.07 6.73
C ARG A 240 -14.83 -20.13 8.24
N GLY A 241 -15.87 -20.21 9.08
CA GLY A 241 -15.75 -20.23 10.55
C GLY A 241 -15.54 -18.84 11.16
N GLU A 242 -15.39 -18.81 12.49
CA GLU A 242 -15.09 -17.56 13.20
C GLU A 242 -13.70 -17.06 12.85
N VAL A 243 -13.59 -15.75 12.65
CA VAL A 243 -12.31 -15.13 12.38
C VAL A 243 -11.96 -14.18 13.50
N VAL A 244 -10.76 -14.39 14.05
CA VAL A 244 -10.20 -13.54 15.08
C VAL A 244 -10.07 -12.11 14.53
N LYS A 245 -10.58 -11.13 15.30
CA LYS A 245 -10.31 -9.72 15.03
C LYS A 245 -8.81 -9.49 15.14
N THR A 246 -8.20 -9.02 14.07
CA THR A 246 -6.78 -8.67 14.08
C THR A 246 -6.62 -7.21 14.48
N GLU A 247 -5.61 -6.92 15.28
CA GLU A 247 -5.23 -5.55 15.60
C GLU A 247 -4.53 -4.92 14.40
N SER A 248 -5.24 -4.17 13.58
CA SER A 248 -4.65 -3.44 12.44
C SER A 248 -5.36 -2.11 12.24
N VAL A 249 -4.68 -1.17 11.58
CA VAL A 249 -5.25 0.16 11.27
C VAL A 249 -6.50 -0.02 10.39
N ASN A 250 -7.62 0.51 10.86
CA ASN A 250 -8.89 0.49 10.12
C ASN A 250 -9.07 1.80 9.38
N PHE A 251 -9.39 1.71 8.09
CA PHE A 251 -9.84 2.83 7.27
C PHE A 251 -11.35 2.97 7.43
N SER A 252 -11.76 3.60 8.54
CA SER A 252 -13.17 3.86 8.83
C SER A 252 -13.88 4.70 7.77
N GLU A 253 -13.11 5.45 6.97
CA GLU A 253 -13.57 6.46 6.03
C GLU A 253 -14.05 5.89 4.69
N PHE A 254 -13.80 4.61 4.40
CA PHE A 254 -14.15 3.96 3.13
C PHE A 254 -15.65 3.93 2.82
N ASP A 255 -16.50 4.02 3.84
CA ASP A 255 -17.96 3.96 3.69
C ASP A 255 -18.57 5.31 3.23
N ARG A 256 -17.87 6.43 3.44
CA ARG A 256 -18.46 7.79 3.31
C ARG A 256 -17.76 8.71 2.33
N LYS A 257 -16.48 8.46 2.01
CA LYS A 257 -15.64 9.38 1.24
C LYS A 257 -15.17 8.74 -0.07
N PRO A 258 -14.91 9.55 -1.12
CA PRO A 258 -14.21 9.08 -2.31
C PRO A 258 -12.85 8.50 -1.92
N SER A 259 -12.42 7.45 -2.63
CA SER A 259 -11.15 6.77 -2.41
C SER A 259 -9.96 7.74 -2.35
N GLY A 260 -9.94 8.77 -3.21
CA GLY A 260 -8.90 9.77 -3.23
C GLY A 260 -8.82 10.57 -1.94
N GLN A 261 -9.96 10.91 -1.34
CA GLN A 261 -9.98 11.60 -0.05
C GLN A 261 -9.50 10.69 1.09
N VAL A 262 -9.89 9.41 1.08
CA VAL A 262 -9.39 8.42 2.05
C VAL A 262 -7.87 8.27 1.93
N ASN A 263 -7.35 8.17 0.71
CA ASN A 263 -5.92 8.10 0.44
C ASN A 263 -5.18 9.37 0.88
N LEU A 264 -5.76 10.55 0.65
CA LEU A 264 -5.15 11.81 1.07
C LEU A 264 -5.05 11.89 2.59
N ILE A 265 -6.13 11.58 3.31
CA ILE A 265 -6.13 11.54 4.78
C ILE A 265 -5.07 10.56 5.29
N GLY A 266 -5.00 9.35 4.71
CA GLY A 266 -3.98 8.36 5.05
C GLY A 266 -2.55 8.90 4.86
N ARG A 267 -2.28 9.57 3.73
CA ARG A 267 -0.96 10.16 3.46
C ARG A 267 -0.61 11.32 4.38
N ILE A 268 -1.57 12.19 4.70
CA ILE A 268 -1.38 13.27 5.69
C ILE A 268 -1.01 12.69 7.06
N LYS A 269 -1.74 11.65 7.50
CA LYS A 269 -1.50 11.00 8.79
C LYS A 269 -0.15 10.27 8.86
N SER A 270 0.26 9.61 7.78
CA SER A 270 1.53 8.85 7.74
C SER A 270 2.77 9.69 7.44
N HIS A 271 2.60 10.86 6.81
CA HIS A 271 3.68 11.75 6.43
C HIS A 271 3.40 13.19 6.90
N PRO A 272 3.34 13.41 8.23
CA PRO A 272 3.03 14.74 8.78
C PRO A 272 4.08 15.80 8.38
N ASP A 273 5.32 15.38 8.10
CA ASP A 273 6.38 16.24 7.57
C ASP A 273 6.04 16.77 6.18
N VAL A 274 5.62 15.91 5.24
CA VAL A 274 5.18 16.31 3.89
C VAL A 274 3.92 17.16 3.99
N ALA A 275 2.98 16.78 4.86
CA ALA A 275 1.73 17.48 5.08
C ALA A 275 1.95 18.92 5.56
N GLN A 276 2.85 19.12 6.52
CA GLN A 276 3.17 20.45 7.06
C GLN A 276 3.60 21.43 5.96
N TRP A 277 4.40 20.96 5.00
CA TRP A 277 4.93 21.81 3.92
C TRP A 277 3.94 22.01 2.76
N HIS A 278 3.28 20.93 2.32
CA HIS A 278 2.49 20.97 1.08
C HIS A 278 0.98 21.11 1.32
N TYR A 279 0.50 20.83 2.54
CA TYR A 279 -0.92 20.78 2.91
C TYR A 279 -1.16 21.44 4.28
N PRO A 280 -0.74 22.70 4.50
CA PRO A 280 -0.73 23.32 5.84
C PRO A 280 -2.11 23.34 6.52
N GLU A 281 -3.19 23.53 5.75
CA GLU A 281 -4.56 23.52 6.28
C GLU A 281 -4.96 22.13 6.79
N LEU A 282 -4.76 21.07 5.99
CA LEU A 282 -5.06 19.70 6.40
C LEU A 282 -4.11 19.24 7.51
N PHE A 283 -2.86 19.68 7.49
CA PHE A 283 -1.92 19.41 8.57
C PHE A 283 -2.45 19.97 9.89
N ALA A 284 -2.89 21.23 9.92
CA ALA A 284 -3.47 21.84 11.13
C ALA A 284 -4.77 21.14 11.59
N GLU A 285 -5.58 20.61 10.66
CA GLU A 285 -6.78 19.82 10.97
C GLU A 285 -6.44 18.51 11.70
N TYR A 286 -5.46 17.75 11.19
CA TYR A 286 -5.12 16.42 11.74
C TYR A 286 -4.06 16.45 12.85
N PHE A 287 -3.28 17.53 12.94
CA PHE A 287 -2.19 17.72 13.90
C PHE A 287 -2.26 19.11 14.54
N PRO A 288 -3.33 19.42 15.29
CA PRO A 288 -3.55 20.75 15.86
C PRO A 288 -2.45 21.17 16.86
N ASP A 289 -1.80 20.19 17.50
CA ASP A 289 -0.71 20.39 18.46
C ASP A 289 0.69 20.37 17.81
N GLY A 290 0.76 20.36 16.47
CA GLY A 290 2.01 20.28 15.71
C GLY A 290 2.46 18.84 15.42
N LEU A 291 3.70 18.69 14.97
CA LEU A 291 4.24 17.37 14.61
C LEU A 291 4.16 16.41 15.80
N PRO A 292 3.69 15.16 15.61
CA PRO A 292 3.72 14.17 16.66
C PRO A 292 5.13 14.04 17.22
N VAL A 293 5.28 14.10 18.54
CA VAL A 293 6.51 13.64 19.19
C VAL A 293 6.69 12.18 18.76
N ALA A 294 7.88 11.83 18.26
CA ALA A 294 8.19 10.49 17.76
C ALA A 294 7.63 9.43 18.72
N GLY A 295 6.64 8.64 18.29
CA GLY A 295 5.93 7.71 19.17
C GLY A 295 4.40 7.72 19.10
N SER A 296 3.75 8.75 18.53
CA SER A 296 2.29 8.84 18.49
C SER A 296 1.74 8.74 17.07
N ALA A 297 1.41 7.53 16.64
CA ALA A 297 0.54 7.31 15.48
C ALA A 297 -0.49 6.24 15.85
N TYR A 298 -1.69 6.69 16.25
CA TYR A 298 -2.94 5.95 16.50
C TYR A 298 -2.83 4.58 17.19
#